data_AF-A0A7J3MJ35-F1
#
_entry.id   AF-A0A7J3MJ35-F1
#
_cell.length_a   1.000
_cell.length_b   1.000
_cell.length_c   1.000
_cell.angle_alpha   90.00
_cell.angle_beta   90.00
_cell.angle_gamma   90.00
#
_symmetry.space_group_name_H-M   'P 1'
#
loop_
_entity.id
_entity.type
_entity.pdbx_description
1 polymer ?
#
loop_
_entity_poly.entity_id
_entity_poly.type
_entity_poly.pdbx_seq_one_letter_code
_entity_poly.pdbx_strand_id
1 'polypeptide(L)'
;MLLYAFRDMVCRFATQYFYISHHCGKGGLKRLGLMLLLLASLTLILNIAPRVHAASFELAYDDGEFDYGWSDFYPSGAAVRFSPPSQSWRITGIRLHGVCVLRGSQVFYVEIWDSNLNTKYRSVFLLNDVFKNATLDWHTIRLPNVVVTGDFYVVIVPMFTLDGPQLWISVDNDPPVSNNSFIVDLNTHAVLASLNATSRRPGDFMVRVMGEPIPTPPELRLSSISVGEEETTVVFTYPGEVRSVGARLVKLDGSFREQNVTKDGQSLTVRVREEGVLNVFVVTPSYEIIGASVRLETGLRSLYKSLLANYTVLEAGADELRRRLNSLAEENENLRTQVRDSNYAINILQNQVWELIENNTRLEQQVAELNRSIERLRLENDGLRREENVLLILLSVAVAVPLLVFVRKLRVRK
;
A
#
# COMPACT_ATOMS: atom_id res chain seq x y z
N MET A 1 -7.87 5.91 1.02
CA MET A 1 -7.49 4.85 0.04
C MET A 1 -8.50 3.69 0.01
N LEU A 2 -8.85 3.08 1.15
CA LEU A 2 -9.85 1.99 1.24
C LEU A 2 -11.26 2.37 0.71
N LEU A 3 -11.76 3.58 1.01
CA LEU A 3 -13.06 4.03 0.48
C LEU A 3 -13.05 4.25 -1.05
N TYR A 4 -11.91 4.64 -1.61
CA TYR A 4 -11.74 4.84 -3.06
C TYR A 4 -11.66 3.50 -3.79
N ALA A 5 -10.94 2.52 -3.21
CA ALA A 5 -10.95 1.14 -3.67
C ALA A 5 -12.35 0.51 -3.57
N PHE A 6 -13.10 0.83 -2.51
CA PHE A 6 -14.48 0.34 -2.35
C PHE A 6 -15.43 0.94 -3.40
N ARG A 7 -15.32 2.25 -3.68
CA ARG A 7 -16.12 2.91 -4.72
C ARG A 7 -15.77 2.43 -6.13
N ASP A 8 -14.49 2.25 -6.45
CA ASP A 8 -14.05 1.71 -7.75
C ASP A 8 -14.48 0.25 -7.91
N MET A 9 -14.40 -0.55 -6.83
CA MET A 9 -14.91 -1.93 -6.81
C MET A 9 -16.42 -1.97 -7.04
N VAL A 10 -17.21 -1.10 -6.39
CA VAL A 10 -18.67 -1.04 -6.57
C VAL A 10 -19.04 -0.59 -8.00
N CYS A 11 -18.32 0.39 -8.57
CA CYS A 11 -18.54 0.82 -9.95
C CYS A 11 -18.21 -0.32 -10.95
N ARG A 12 -17.06 -1.00 -10.80
CA ARG A 12 -16.70 -2.14 -11.66
C ARG A 12 -17.67 -3.31 -11.50
N PHE A 13 -18.19 -3.52 -10.28
CA PHE A 13 -19.22 -4.51 -10.03
C PHE A 13 -20.50 -4.18 -10.79
N ALA A 14 -20.96 -2.93 -10.76
CA ALA A 14 -22.17 -2.49 -11.47
C ALA A 14 -22.03 -2.65 -13.01
N THR A 15 -20.85 -2.39 -13.56
CA THR A 15 -20.59 -2.56 -15.00
C THR A 15 -20.51 -4.04 -15.42
N GLN A 16 -19.91 -4.91 -14.60
CA GLN A 16 -19.96 -6.37 -14.82
C GLN A 16 -21.36 -6.96 -14.62
N TYR A 17 -22.17 -6.36 -13.74
CA TYR A 17 -23.54 -6.77 -13.43
C TYR A 17 -24.48 -6.65 -14.63
N PHE A 18 -24.37 -5.56 -15.39
CA PHE A 18 -25.16 -5.35 -16.60
C PHE A 18 -24.87 -6.40 -17.67
N TYR A 19 -23.65 -6.94 -17.68
CA TYR A 19 -23.22 -7.96 -18.63
C TYR A 19 -23.66 -9.38 -18.23
N ILE A 20 -23.70 -9.70 -16.92
CA ILE A 20 -24.06 -11.04 -16.42
C ILE A 20 -25.58 -11.26 -16.35
N SER A 21 -26.37 -10.19 -16.16
CA SER A 21 -27.84 -10.25 -16.12
C SER A 21 -28.47 -10.76 -17.41
N HIS A 22 -27.78 -10.63 -18.56
CA HIS A 22 -28.34 -11.00 -19.86
C HIS A 22 -28.08 -12.46 -20.26
N HIS A 23 -27.21 -13.20 -19.53
CA HIS A 23 -26.77 -14.54 -19.92
C HIS A 23 -26.90 -15.63 -18.85
N CYS A 24 -27.38 -15.33 -17.64
CA CYS A 24 -27.45 -16.30 -16.57
C CYS A 24 -28.88 -16.80 -16.33
N GLY A 25 -29.14 -18.08 -16.66
CA GLY A 25 -30.37 -18.78 -16.29
C GLY A 25 -30.58 -18.84 -14.76
N LYS A 26 -31.69 -19.47 -14.33
CA LYS A 26 -32.25 -19.51 -12.95
C LYS A 26 -31.25 -19.70 -11.77
N GLY A 27 -30.01 -20.11 -11.99
CA GLY A 27 -28.94 -20.17 -10.98
C GLY A 27 -28.34 -18.80 -10.58
N GLY A 28 -28.34 -17.79 -11.48
CA GLY A 28 -27.78 -16.46 -11.19
C GLY A 28 -28.54 -15.69 -10.12
N LEU A 29 -29.88 -15.83 -10.12
CA LEU A 29 -30.76 -15.15 -9.14
C LEU A 29 -30.49 -15.62 -7.69
N LYS A 30 -30.13 -16.90 -7.49
CA LYS A 30 -29.83 -17.44 -6.16
C LYS A 30 -28.53 -16.89 -5.59
N ARG A 31 -27.50 -16.70 -6.42
CA ARG A 31 -26.22 -16.10 -5.99
C ARG A 31 -26.37 -14.62 -5.66
N LEU A 32 -27.23 -13.92 -6.40
CA LEU A 32 -27.59 -12.53 -6.12
C LEU A 32 -28.29 -12.39 -4.77
N GLY A 33 -29.30 -13.23 -4.52
CA GLY A 33 -30.02 -13.24 -3.24
C GLY A 33 -29.08 -13.47 -2.06
N LEU A 34 -28.13 -14.39 -2.20
CA LEU A 34 -27.13 -14.66 -1.15
C LEU A 34 -26.20 -13.46 -0.91
N MET A 35 -25.73 -12.79 -1.97
CA MET A 35 -24.87 -11.61 -1.83
C MET A 35 -25.59 -10.43 -1.20
N LEU A 36 -26.83 -10.16 -1.58
CA LEU A 36 -27.65 -9.11 -0.97
C LEU A 36 -27.94 -9.40 0.51
N LEU A 37 -28.17 -10.67 0.86
CA LEU A 37 -28.43 -11.10 2.24
C LEU A 37 -27.16 -10.99 3.10
N LEU A 38 -25.98 -11.30 2.53
CA LEU A 38 -24.69 -11.05 3.18
C LEU A 38 -24.44 -9.55 3.39
N LEU A 39 -24.70 -8.71 2.38
CA LEU A 39 -24.54 -7.25 2.51
C LEU A 39 -25.50 -6.65 3.55
N ALA A 40 -26.75 -7.12 3.58
CA ALA A 40 -27.74 -6.76 4.58
C ALA A 40 -27.34 -7.21 5.99
N SER A 41 -26.79 -8.43 6.13
CA SER A 41 -26.27 -8.90 7.41
C SER A 41 -25.05 -8.11 7.88
N LEU A 42 -24.16 -7.71 6.97
CA LEU A 42 -22.97 -6.92 7.30
C LEU A 42 -23.35 -5.50 7.74
N THR A 43 -24.30 -4.87 7.05
CA THR A 43 -24.83 -3.56 7.45
C THR A 43 -25.62 -3.62 8.76
N LEU A 44 -26.31 -4.73 9.04
CA LEU A 44 -26.95 -4.96 10.33
C LEU A 44 -25.92 -5.15 11.45
N ILE A 45 -24.87 -5.95 11.23
CA ILE A 45 -23.76 -6.16 12.20
C ILE A 45 -23.02 -4.84 12.48
N LEU A 46 -22.79 -4.01 11.45
CA LEU A 46 -22.14 -2.71 11.59
C LEU A 46 -23.02 -1.66 12.31
N ASN A 47 -24.35 -1.75 12.20
CA ASN A 47 -25.27 -0.88 12.95
C ASN A 47 -25.58 -1.36 14.37
N ILE A 48 -25.31 -2.63 14.69
CA ILE A 48 -25.44 -3.19 16.05
C ILE A 48 -24.11 -3.09 16.81
N ALA A 49 -23.04 -2.52 16.24
CA ALA A 49 -21.82 -2.23 16.98
C ALA A 49 -22.20 -1.49 18.27
N PRO A 50 -22.07 -2.14 19.45
CA PRO A 50 -22.58 -1.56 20.68
C PRO A 50 -21.91 -0.21 20.84
N ARG A 51 -22.70 0.83 21.13
CA ARG A 51 -22.14 2.09 21.61
C ARG A 51 -21.28 1.70 22.81
N VAL A 52 -19.96 1.66 22.61
CA VAL A 52 -18.99 1.35 23.65
C VAL A 52 -19.05 2.55 24.58
N HIS A 53 -19.99 2.49 25.52
CA HIS A 53 -19.96 3.37 26.66
C HIS A 53 -18.74 2.94 27.42
N ALA A 54 -17.79 3.86 27.53
CA ALA A 54 -16.65 3.69 28.38
C ALA A 54 -17.15 3.36 29.79
N ALA A 55 -17.03 2.09 30.18
CA ALA A 55 -17.38 1.67 31.52
C ALA A 55 -16.34 2.24 32.50
N SER A 56 -16.79 2.58 33.70
CA SER A 56 -15.86 2.87 34.78
C SER A 56 -14.95 1.66 34.98
N PHE A 57 -13.65 1.93 35.10
CA PHE A 57 -12.60 0.95 35.24
C PHE A 57 -11.78 1.24 36.50
N GLU A 58 -11.34 0.18 37.17
CA GLU A 58 -10.52 0.23 38.37
C GLU A 58 -9.07 -0.12 38.02
N LEU A 59 -8.14 0.77 38.36
CA LEU A 59 -6.69 0.54 38.28
C LEU A 59 -6.22 -0.01 39.64
N ALA A 60 -5.53 -1.14 39.62
CA ALA A 60 -5.00 -1.83 40.79
C ALA A 60 -3.66 -2.49 40.47
N TYR A 61 -2.81 -2.66 41.48
CA TYR A 61 -1.56 -3.42 41.40
C TYR A 61 -1.46 -4.56 42.40
N ASP A 62 -2.45 -4.67 43.31
CA ASP A 62 -2.61 -5.74 44.27
C ASP A 62 -3.53 -6.85 43.73
N ASP A 63 -3.46 -8.03 44.33
CA ASP A 63 -4.34 -9.16 44.00
C ASP A 63 -5.66 -9.18 44.81
N GLY A 64 -5.75 -8.35 45.85
CA GLY A 64 -6.89 -8.20 46.73
C GLY A 64 -6.74 -8.84 48.10
N GLU A 65 -5.67 -9.60 48.33
CA GLU A 65 -5.25 -10.10 49.64
C GLU A 65 -4.21 -9.14 50.26
N PHE A 66 -4.13 -9.10 51.58
CA PHE A 66 -3.19 -8.21 52.29
C PHE A 66 -2.19 -9.03 53.10
N ASP A 67 -0.93 -8.59 53.15
CA ASP A 67 0.12 -9.28 53.91
C ASP A 67 0.48 -8.54 55.19
N TYR A 68 0.62 -7.22 55.11
CA TYR A 68 0.99 -6.40 56.26
C TYR A 68 0.42 -4.98 56.21
N GLY A 69 0.48 -4.29 57.34
CA GLY A 69 0.09 -2.88 57.45
C GLY A 69 1.31 -1.96 57.51
N TRP A 70 1.20 -0.80 56.87
CA TRP A 70 2.16 0.28 56.94
C TRP A 70 1.47 1.56 57.43
N SER A 71 2.17 2.28 58.29
CA SER A 71 1.78 3.60 58.76
C SER A 71 3.06 4.36 59.10
N ASP A 72 2.98 5.69 59.11
CA ASP A 72 4.08 6.54 59.52
C ASP A 72 3.58 7.75 60.31
N PHE A 73 4.49 8.43 60.98
CA PHE A 73 4.25 9.77 61.51
C PHE A 73 4.28 10.78 60.35
N TYR A 74 3.40 11.77 60.41
CA TYR A 74 3.45 12.92 59.50
C TYR A 74 4.87 13.54 59.53
N PRO A 75 5.49 13.88 58.38
CA PRO A 75 4.88 14.22 57.09
C PRO A 75 5.00 13.17 55.97
N SER A 76 5.28 11.90 56.26
CA SER A 76 5.44 10.89 55.21
C SER A 76 4.10 10.33 54.72
N GLY A 77 3.95 10.18 53.40
CA GLY A 77 2.77 9.62 52.74
C GLY A 77 3.06 8.35 51.97
N ALA A 78 2.04 7.50 51.80
CA ALA A 78 2.04 6.39 50.86
C ALA A 78 1.58 6.89 49.49
N ALA A 79 2.42 6.76 48.47
CA ALA A 79 2.10 7.13 47.10
C ALA A 79 2.09 5.91 46.18
N VAL A 80 1.09 5.81 45.31
CA VAL A 80 0.99 4.78 44.28
C VAL A 80 0.91 5.42 42.90
N ARG A 81 1.78 5.00 41.97
CA ARG A 81 1.86 5.53 40.61
C ARG A 81 0.98 4.74 39.65
N PHE A 82 0.03 5.40 39.01
CA PHE A 82 -0.88 4.82 38.03
C PHE A 82 -0.62 5.35 36.62
N SER A 83 -0.77 4.48 35.64
CA SER A 83 -0.82 4.86 34.22
C SER A 83 -2.28 4.77 33.73
N PRO A 84 -2.90 5.88 33.31
CA PRO A 84 -4.29 5.84 32.86
C PRO A 84 -4.41 5.09 31.52
N PRO A 85 -5.53 4.39 31.27
CA PRO A 85 -5.73 3.63 30.03
C PRO A 85 -5.97 4.52 28.79
N SER A 86 -6.18 5.82 28.97
CA SER A 86 -6.42 6.81 27.91
C SER A 86 -5.66 8.10 28.16
N GLN A 87 -5.43 8.88 27.09
CA GLN A 87 -4.68 10.15 27.16
C GLN A 87 -5.34 11.18 28.10
N SER A 88 -6.67 11.17 28.19
CA SER A 88 -7.43 11.94 29.17
C SER A 88 -8.33 11.00 29.96
N TRP A 89 -8.13 10.95 31.26
CA TRP A 89 -8.84 10.05 32.15
C TRP A 89 -9.36 10.83 33.35
N ARG A 90 -10.60 10.53 33.74
CA ARG A 90 -11.28 11.17 34.86
C ARG A 90 -11.32 10.19 36.02
N ILE A 91 -10.70 10.59 37.12
CA ILE A 91 -10.72 9.88 38.38
C ILE A 91 -12.01 10.24 39.11
N THR A 92 -12.85 9.24 39.37
CA THR A 92 -14.15 9.38 40.06
C THR A 92 -14.05 8.97 41.53
N GLY A 93 -13.05 8.17 41.90
CA GLY A 93 -12.79 7.82 43.29
C GLY A 93 -11.51 7.02 43.49
N ILE A 94 -11.16 6.85 44.75
CA ILE A 94 -10.04 6.02 45.20
C ILE A 94 -10.61 4.95 46.14
N ARG A 95 -10.07 3.74 46.07
CA ARG A 95 -10.28 2.72 47.10
C ARG A 95 -9.00 2.49 47.85
N LEU A 96 -9.11 2.36 49.16
CA LEU A 96 -7.99 2.19 50.07
C LEU A 96 -8.31 1.00 50.97
N HIS A 97 -7.48 -0.03 50.95
CA HIS A 97 -7.56 -1.11 51.93
C HIS A 97 -6.72 -0.74 53.15
N GLY A 98 -7.32 -0.84 54.32
CA GLY A 98 -6.64 -0.49 55.55
C GLY A 98 -7.54 -0.56 56.77
N VAL A 99 -6.95 -0.28 57.92
CA VAL A 99 -7.67 -0.23 59.19
C VAL A 99 -7.41 1.10 59.87
N CYS A 100 -8.47 1.70 60.39
CA CYS A 100 -8.37 2.93 61.18
C CYS A 100 -8.87 2.71 62.61
N VAL A 101 -7.99 2.93 63.59
CA VAL A 101 -8.37 3.00 65.01
C VAL A 101 -8.80 4.42 65.30
N LEU A 102 -10.11 4.62 65.49
CA LEU A 102 -10.71 5.93 65.69
C LEU A 102 -10.63 6.31 67.17
N ARG A 103 -9.96 7.43 67.46
CA ARG A 103 -9.87 8.04 68.79
C ARG A 103 -10.08 9.56 68.67
N GLY A 104 -11.35 9.97 68.64
CA GLY A 104 -11.76 11.36 68.41
C GLY A 104 -12.08 11.66 66.95
N SER A 105 -12.27 12.95 66.64
CA SER A 105 -12.56 13.42 65.29
C SER A 105 -11.30 14.04 64.69
N GLN A 106 -10.78 13.43 63.64
CA GLN A 106 -9.56 13.87 62.98
C GLN A 106 -9.65 13.64 61.48
N VAL A 107 -8.80 14.34 60.75
CA VAL A 107 -8.77 14.32 59.29
C VAL A 107 -7.49 13.66 58.76
N PHE A 108 -7.56 13.16 57.53
CA PHE A 108 -6.40 12.74 56.76
C PHE A 108 -6.44 13.39 55.37
N TYR A 109 -5.30 13.40 54.68
CA TYR A 109 -5.14 14.03 53.39
C TYR A 109 -5.07 12.99 52.28
N VAL A 110 -5.71 13.32 51.17
CA VAL A 110 -5.55 12.63 49.89
C VAL A 110 -5.12 13.65 48.86
N GLU A 111 -4.03 13.37 48.18
CA GLU A 111 -3.55 14.18 47.06
C GLU A 111 -3.46 13.34 45.77
N ILE A 112 -3.65 14.00 44.63
CA ILE A 112 -3.32 13.46 43.33
C ILE A 112 -2.21 14.34 42.74
N TRP A 113 -1.09 13.74 42.39
CA TRP A 113 0.03 14.41 41.75
C TRP A 113 0.15 13.99 40.29
N ASP A 114 0.63 14.87 39.42
CA ASP A 114 1.02 14.48 38.06
C ASP A 114 2.38 13.76 38.03
N SER A 115 2.80 13.33 36.84
CA SER A 115 4.09 12.67 36.60
C SER A 115 5.31 13.50 37.05
N ASN A 116 5.15 14.82 37.18
CA ASN A 116 6.19 15.74 37.63
C ASN A 116 6.06 16.07 39.13
N LEU A 117 5.24 15.31 39.87
CA LEU A 117 4.97 15.47 41.30
C LEU A 117 4.28 16.80 41.66
N ASN A 118 3.62 17.46 40.71
CA ASN A 118 2.81 18.64 41.00
C ASN A 118 1.42 18.22 41.46
N THR A 119 0.91 18.81 42.54
CA THR A 119 -0.44 18.56 43.03
C THR A 119 -1.50 19.05 42.04
N LYS A 120 -2.31 18.13 41.52
CA LYS A 120 -3.51 18.41 40.71
C LYS A 120 -4.77 18.52 41.56
N TYR A 121 -4.81 17.77 42.65
CA TYR A 121 -5.93 17.75 43.56
C TYR A 121 -5.43 17.49 44.98
N ARG A 122 -6.03 18.19 45.94
CA ARG A 122 -5.81 17.96 47.38
C ARG A 122 -7.14 18.12 48.08
N SER A 123 -7.45 17.18 48.95
CA SER A 123 -8.63 17.25 49.80
C SER A 123 -8.37 16.64 51.16
N VAL A 124 -9.24 17.04 52.09
CA VAL A 124 -9.19 16.67 53.50
C VAL A 124 -10.46 15.87 53.78
N PHE A 125 -10.30 14.69 54.36
CA PHE A 125 -11.42 13.80 54.67
C PHE A 125 -11.45 13.51 56.17
N LEU A 126 -12.64 13.50 56.76
CA LEU A 126 -12.84 13.05 58.14
C LEU A 126 -12.69 11.53 58.19
N LEU A 127 -11.91 11.02 59.16
CA LEU A 127 -11.71 9.59 59.30
C LEU A 127 -13.02 8.84 59.55
N ASN A 128 -13.93 9.42 60.34
CA ASN A 128 -15.21 8.83 60.69
C ASN A 128 -16.19 8.73 59.51
N ASP A 129 -15.97 9.51 58.44
CA ASP A 129 -16.82 9.48 57.24
C ASP A 129 -16.40 8.36 56.27
N VAL A 130 -15.12 7.94 56.35
CA VAL A 130 -14.53 6.98 55.41
C VAL A 130 -14.36 5.60 56.05
N PHE A 131 -13.94 5.55 57.32
CA PHE A 131 -13.55 4.33 58.02
C PHE A 131 -14.53 3.93 59.11
N LYS A 132 -14.68 2.62 59.30
CA LYS A 132 -15.31 2.04 60.48
C LYS A 132 -14.23 1.74 61.52
N ASN A 133 -14.50 1.99 62.79
CA ASN A 133 -13.51 1.83 63.85
C ASN A 133 -12.94 0.41 63.88
N ALA A 134 -11.61 0.29 63.85
CA ALA A 134 -10.86 -0.97 63.94
C ALA A 134 -11.35 -2.07 62.98
N THR A 135 -11.90 -1.67 61.82
CA THR A 135 -12.33 -2.59 60.77
C THR A 135 -11.31 -2.56 59.65
N LEU A 136 -10.78 -3.72 59.27
CA LEU A 136 -9.91 -3.89 58.10
C LEU A 136 -10.78 -4.23 56.89
N ASP A 137 -10.91 -3.30 55.95
CA ASP A 137 -11.74 -3.46 54.76
C ASP A 137 -11.30 -2.50 53.65
N TRP A 138 -11.92 -2.63 52.47
CA TRP A 138 -11.84 -1.65 51.41
C TRP A 138 -12.75 -0.44 51.68
N HIS A 139 -12.15 0.74 51.72
CA HIS A 139 -12.85 2.00 51.91
C HIS A 139 -12.83 2.83 50.63
N THR A 140 -14.00 3.33 50.20
CA THR A 140 -14.14 4.13 48.99
C THR A 140 -14.21 5.62 49.31
N ILE A 141 -13.33 6.41 48.68
CA ILE A 141 -13.27 7.87 48.76
C ILE A 141 -13.72 8.42 47.41
N ARG A 142 -14.88 9.09 47.37
CA ARG A 142 -15.39 9.72 46.14
C ARG A 142 -14.66 11.04 45.89
N LEU A 143 -14.28 11.28 44.63
CA LEU A 143 -13.59 12.49 44.21
C LEU A 143 -14.46 13.33 43.26
N PRO A 144 -14.25 14.66 43.17
CA PRO A 144 -15.03 15.54 42.31
C PRO A 144 -14.55 15.49 40.84
N ASN A 145 -14.34 14.29 40.28
CA ASN A 145 -13.97 14.07 38.88
C ASN A 145 -12.64 14.72 38.46
N VAL A 146 -11.53 14.29 39.06
CA VAL A 146 -10.19 14.86 38.79
C VAL A 146 -9.68 14.36 37.44
N VAL A 147 -9.29 15.28 36.55
CA VAL A 147 -8.78 14.95 35.22
C VAL A 147 -7.26 14.84 35.25
N VAL A 148 -6.73 13.74 34.71
CA VAL A 148 -5.30 13.50 34.57
C VAL A 148 -4.93 13.22 33.11
N THR A 149 -3.73 13.63 32.73
CA THR A 149 -3.12 13.40 31.41
C THR A 149 -1.74 12.77 31.61
N GLY A 150 -1.61 11.48 31.31
CA GLY A 150 -0.40 10.71 31.59
C GLY A 150 -0.35 10.15 33.01
N ASP A 151 0.81 9.62 33.40
CA ASP A 151 1.02 9.00 34.70
C ASP A 151 0.73 9.98 35.84
N PHE A 152 0.18 9.46 36.92
CA PHE A 152 -0.17 10.23 38.10
C PHE A 152 0.06 9.41 39.37
N TYR A 153 0.13 10.09 40.51
CA TYR A 153 0.28 9.46 41.81
C TYR A 153 -0.94 9.73 42.66
N VAL A 154 -1.43 8.71 43.37
CA VAL A 154 -2.37 8.87 44.47
C VAL A 154 -1.58 8.82 45.76
N VAL A 155 -1.65 9.88 46.55
CA VAL A 155 -0.93 10.02 47.82
C VAL A 155 -1.93 10.01 48.97
N ILE A 156 -1.78 9.03 49.86
CA ILE A 156 -2.52 8.92 51.10
C ILE A 156 -1.57 9.25 52.24
N VAL A 157 -1.93 10.24 53.05
CA VAL A 157 -1.16 10.59 54.24
C VAL A 157 -1.73 9.81 55.41
N PRO A 158 -1.06 8.73 55.87
CA PRO A 158 -1.50 8.05 57.06
C PRO A 158 -1.37 9.02 58.25
N MET A 159 -2.02 8.65 59.33
CA MET A 159 -1.90 9.38 60.57
C MET A 159 -1.62 8.38 61.66
N PHE A 160 -0.49 8.56 62.32
CA PHE A 160 -0.11 7.76 63.46
C PHE A 160 0.18 8.68 64.63
N THR A 161 -0.70 8.64 65.64
CA THR A 161 -0.47 9.32 66.92
C THR A 161 -0.60 8.29 68.03
N LEU A 162 0.28 8.33 69.03
CA LEU A 162 0.33 7.31 70.09
C LEU A 162 -1.00 7.22 70.85
N ASP A 163 -1.57 8.37 71.20
CA ASP A 163 -2.81 8.47 71.97
C ASP A 163 -4.05 8.82 71.12
N GLY A 164 -3.86 9.14 69.84
CA GLY A 164 -4.93 9.54 68.94
C GLY A 164 -5.24 8.51 67.86
N PRO A 165 -5.88 8.92 66.75
CA PRO A 165 -6.24 8.02 65.67
C PRO A 165 -5.01 7.44 64.97
N GLN A 166 -5.18 6.22 64.49
CA GLN A 166 -4.13 5.48 63.78
C GLN A 166 -4.70 4.91 62.48
N LEU A 167 -4.19 5.37 61.34
CA LEU A 167 -4.55 4.86 60.02
C LEU A 167 -3.40 4.00 59.47
N TRP A 168 -3.67 2.70 59.35
CA TRP A 168 -2.76 1.74 58.76
C TRP A 168 -3.24 1.39 57.35
N ILE A 169 -2.36 1.54 56.37
CA ILE A 169 -2.59 1.21 54.97
C ILE A 169 -2.08 -0.21 54.72
N SER A 170 -2.88 -1.05 54.10
CA SER A 170 -2.45 -2.41 53.76
C SER A 170 -1.45 -2.43 52.61
N VAL A 171 -0.58 -3.45 52.64
CA VAL A 171 0.42 -3.74 51.62
C VAL A 171 0.31 -5.20 51.24
N ASP A 172 0.27 -5.45 49.93
CA ASP A 172 0.38 -6.76 49.27
C ASP A 172 1.84 -6.95 48.85
N ASN A 173 2.49 -8.04 49.22
CA ASN A 173 3.87 -8.34 48.87
C ASN A 173 4.05 -9.59 48.01
N ASP A 174 2.95 -10.12 47.47
CA ASP A 174 2.99 -11.29 46.61
C ASP A 174 3.68 -10.98 45.27
N PRO A 175 4.61 -11.83 44.81
CA PRO A 175 5.24 -11.64 43.51
C PRO A 175 4.24 -11.82 42.34
N PRO A 176 4.30 -10.97 41.29
CA PRO A 176 5.29 -9.92 41.07
C PRO A 176 4.89 -8.55 41.67
N VAL A 177 5.77 -7.98 42.50
CA VAL A 177 5.63 -6.59 42.99
C VAL A 177 5.73 -5.60 41.84
N SER A 178 4.74 -4.72 41.71
CA SER A 178 4.56 -3.82 40.57
C SER A 178 5.63 -2.73 40.45
N ASN A 179 6.31 -2.42 41.57
CA ASN A 179 7.26 -1.32 41.72
C ASN A 179 6.63 0.08 41.53
N ASN A 180 5.32 0.21 41.77
CA ASN A 180 4.60 1.48 41.68
C ASN A 180 4.26 2.11 43.04
N SER A 181 4.77 1.55 44.14
CA SER A 181 4.51 2.02 45.51
C SER A 181 5.72 2.71 46.13
N PHE A 182 5.49 3.88 46.72
CA PHE A 182 6.52 4.81 47.18
C PHE A 182 6.17 5.45 48.53
N ILE A 183 7.18 5.72 49.34
CA ILE A 183 7.06 6.62 50.49
C ILE A 183 7.48 8.01 50.01
N VAL A 184 6.65 9.02 50.27
CA VAL A 184 6.88 10.39 49.80
C VAL A 184 6.86 11.39 50.96
N ASP A 185 7.54 12.52 50.78
CA ASP A 185 7.48 13.67 51.67
C ASP A 185 6.52 14.72 51.11
N LEU A 186 5.49 15.09 51.88
CA LEU A 186 4.47 16.03 51.42
C LEU A 186 4.90 17.50 51.40
N ASN A 187 5.95 17.87 52.13
CA ASN A 187 6.41 19.26 52.15
C ASN A 187 7.31 19.56 50.95
N THR A 188 8.09 18.57 50.54
CA THR A 188 9.09 18.68 49.46
C THR A 188 8.64 18.06 48.14
N HIS A 189 7.53 17.30 48.14
CA HIS A 189 7.04 16.53 47.00
C HIS A 189 8.13 15.60 46.43
N ALA A 190 8.88 14.96 47.32
CA ALA A 190 10.00 14.08 46.96
C ALA A 190 9.69 12.62 47.29
N VAL A 191 10.16 11.70 46.45
CA VAL A 191 10.15 10.27 46.73
C VAL A 191 11.28 9.95 47.70
N LEU A 192 10.94 9.49 48.90
CA LEU A 192 11.89 9.12 49.95
C LEU A 192 12.38 7.68 49.79
N ALA A 193 11.46 6.76 49.45
CA ALA A 193 11.75 5.35 49.27
C ALA A 193 10.78 4.70 48.28
N SER A 194 11.18 3.57 47.69
CA SER A 194 10.30 2.71 46.90
C SER A 194 10.16 1.35 47.56
N LEU A 195 8.95 0.79 47.53
CA LEU A 195 8.64 -0.57 48.01
C LEU A 195 8.85 -1.60 46.88
N ASN A 196 9.93 -1.43 46.10
CA ASN A 196 10.24 -2.31 44.98
C ASN A 196 10.72 -3.70 45.46
N ALA A 197 10.81 -4.65 44.53
CA ALA A 197 11.22 -6.04 44.83
C ALA A 197 12.61 -6.18 45.52
N THR A 198 13.48 -5.17 45.42
CA THR A 198 14.82 -5.15 46.04
C THR A 198 14.86 -4.40 47.38
N SER A 199 13.74 -3.80 47.78
CA SER A 199 13.65 -3.05 49.03
C SER A 199 13.62 -3.98 50.25
N ARG A 200 13.83 -3.43 51.45
CA ARG A 200 13.77 -4.21 52.70
C ARG A 200 12.37 -4.74 53.03
N ARG A 201 11.34 -4.08 52.49
CA ARG A 201 9.91 -4.40 52.68
C ARG A 201 9.22 -4.19 51.33
N PRO A 202 9.39 -5.13 50.38
CA PRO A 202 8.78 -5.03 49.07
C PRO A 202 7.26 -5.15 49.20
N GLY A 203 6.54 -4.49 48.30
CA GLY A 203 5.10 -4.64 48.19
C GLY A 203 4.41 -3.46 47.54
N ASP A 204 3.14 -3.65 47.26
CA ASP A 204 2.24 -2.69 46.67
C ASP A 204 1.26 -2.19 47.72
N PHE A 205 1.22 -0.87 47.95
CA PHE A 205 0.17 -0.29 48.75
C PHE A 205 -1.16 -0.59 48.08
N MET A 206 -2.10 -1.13 48.86
CA MET A 206 -3.42 -1.53 48.40
C MET A 206 -4.32 -0.30 48.24
N VAL A 207 -3.96 0.51 47.25
CA VAL A 207 -4.69 1.68 46.77
C VAL A 207 -5.11 1.37 45.34
N ARG A 208 -6.39 1.59 45.04
CA ARG A 208 -6.95 1.43 43.70
C ARG A 208 -7.61 2.71 43.26
N VAL A 209 -7.66 2.94 41.95
CA VAL A 209 -8.23 4.16 41.37
C VAL A 209 -9.38 3.82 40.47
N MET A 210 -10.55 4.36 40.77
CA MET A 210 -11.73 4.26 39.92
C MET A 210 -11.80 5.47 39.02
N GLY A 211 -12.03 5.25 37.74
CA GLY A 211 -12.21 6.33 36.79
C GLY A 211 -12.80 5.86 35.49
N GLU A 212 -12.90 6.80 34.55
CA GLU A 212 -13.47 6.59 33.23
C GLU A 212 -12.69 7.45 32.21
N PRO A 213 -12.49 6.96 30.98
CA PRO A 213 -11.94 7.80 29.94
C PRO A 213 -12.89 8.98 29.71
N ILE A 214 -12.32 10.17 29.61
CA ILE A 214 -13.11 11.35 29.26
C ILE A 214 -13.46 11.18 27.79
N PRO A 215 -14.75 11.20 27.41
CA PRO A 215 -15.12 11.19 26.01
C PRO A 215 -14.41 12.37 25.34
N THR A 216 -13.45 12.09 24.46
CA THR A 216 -12.83 13.15 23.68
C THR A 216 -13.96 13.81 22.90
N PRO A 217 -14.14 15.14 23.03
CA PRO A 217 -15.20 15.81 22.28
C PRO A 217 -15.01 15.48 20.79
N PRO A 218 -16.09 15.13 20.07
CA PRO A 218 -15.99 14.76 18.67
C PRO A 218 -15.36 15.91 17.88
N GLU A 219 -14.26 15.63 17.18
CA GLU A 219 -13.56 16.65 16.39
C GLU A 219 -14.07 16.65 14.95
N LEU A 220 -14.10 17.84 14.33
CA LEU A 220 -14.33 17.99 12.91
C LEU A 220 -13.02 17.76 12.16
N ARG A 221 -12.91 16.65 11.43
CA ARG A 221 -11.64 16.22 10.79
C ARG A 221 -11.70 16.34 9.28
N LEU A 222 -10.70 16.99 8.68
CA LEU A 222 -10.52 16.98 7.22
C LEU A 222 -10.25 15.55 6.75
N SER A 223 -11.06 15.04 5.84
CA SER A 223 -11.02 13.63 5.38
C SER A 223 -10.43 13.50 3.99
N SER A 224 -10.80 14.38 3.06
CA SER A 224 -10.23 14.39 1.70
C SER A 224 -10.43 15.72 1.01
N ILE A 225 -9.53 16.01 0.07
CA ILE A 225 -9.66 17.11 -0.89
C ILE A 225 -9.56 16.50 -2.29
N SER A 226 -10.51 16.81 -3.16
CA SER A 226 -10.52 16.42 -4.57
C SER A 226 -10.65 17.67 -5.42
N VAL A 227 -9.69 17.91 -6.30
CA VAL A 227 -9.73 19.04 -7.24
C VAL A 227 -10.26 18.55 -8.58
N GLY A 228 -11.37 19.10 -9.02
CA GLY A 228 -11.89 18.94 -10.38
C GLY A 228 -11.59 20.18 -11.25
N GLU A 229 -12.04 20.14 -12.50
CA GLU A 229 -11.82 21.23 -13.46
C GLU A 229 -12.46 22.56 -13.01
N GLU A 230 -13.70 22.48 -12.51
CA GLU A 230 -14.52 23.64 -12.15
C GLU A 230 -14.62 23.89 -10.64
N GLU A 231 -14.48 22.84 -9.83
CA GLU A 231 -14.68 22.92 -8.38
C GLU A 231 -13.73 22.02 -7.59
N THR A 232 -13.41 22.46 -6.38
CA THR A 232 -12.69 21.71 -5.37
C THR A 232 -13.70 21.16 -4.37
N THR A 233 -13.74 19.84 -4.23
CA THR A 233 -14.57 19.15 -3.24
C THR A 233 -13.74 18.88 -2.00
N VAL A 234 -14.16 19.41 -0.86
CA VAL A 234 -13.56 19.19 0.45
C VAL A 234 -14.53 18.38 1.29
N VAL A 235 -14.06 17.28 1.86
CA VAL A 235 -14.86 16.41 2.73
C VAL A 235 -14.29 16.44 4.13
N PHE A 236 -15.14 16.74 5.10
CA PHE A 236 -14.86 16.61 6.53
C PHE A 236 -15.67 15.45 7.11
N THR A 237 -15.18 14.86 8.19
CA THR A 237 -15.91 13.85 8.97
C THR A 237 -16.12 14.39 10.38
N TYR A 238 -17.36 14.27 10.86
CA TYR A 238 -17.73 14.58 12.22
C TYR A 238 -18.52 13.41 12.81
N PRO A 239 -17.98 12.69 13.81
CA PRO A 239 -18.62 11.49 14.34
C PRO A 239 -19.76 11.77 15.32
N GLY A 240 -19.89 13.02 15.80
CA GLY A 240 -20.90 13.41 16.78
C GLY A 240 -22.28 13.70 16.21
N GLU A 241 -23.24 13.93 17.10
CA GLU A 241 -24.57 14.40 16.73
C GLU A 241 -24.52 15.86 16.29
N VAL A 242 -25.28 16.19 15.25
CA VAL A 242 -25.23 17.50 14.59
C VAL A 242 -26.61 18.12 14.59
N ARG A 243 -26.71 19.32 15.14
CA ARG A 243 -27.91 20.16 15.05
C ARG A 243 -27.96 20.90 13.72
N SER A 244 -26.88 21.58 13.36
CA SER A 244 -26.75 22.28 12.09
C SER A 244 -25.30 22.32 11.63
N VAL A 245 -25.11 22.56 10.33
CA VAL A 245 -23.79 22.69 9.70
C VAL A 245 -23.75 23.98 8.90
N GLY A 246 -22.56 24.55 8.79
CA GLY A 246 -22.32 25.66 7.91
C GLY A 246 -20.89 25.65 7.39
N ALA A 247 -20.68 26.35 6.29
CA ALA A 247 -19.36 26.52 5.73
C ALA A 247 -19.25 27.93 5.13
N ARG A 248 -18.12 28.58 5.38
CA ARG A 248 -17.83 29.93 4.93
C ARG A 248 -16.48 29.95 4.24
N LEU A 249 -16.45 30.38 2.99
CA LEU A 249 -15.21 30.67 2.28
C LEU A 249 -14.85 32.14 2.50
N VAL A 250 -13.69 32.40 3.10
CA VAL A 250 -13.12 33.74 3.26
C VAL A 250 -12.04 33.94 2.22
N LYS A 251 -12.22 34.91 1.33
CA LYS A 251 -11.27 35.23 0.26
C LYS A 251 -10.09 36.05 0.81
N LEU A 252 -9.06 36.22 -0.03
CA LEU A 252 -7.85 36.98 0.33
C LEU A 252 -8.13 38.48 0.57
N ASP A 253 -9.18 39.04 -0.03
CA ASP A 253 -9.63 40.43 0.17
C ASP A 253 -10.45 40.62 1.46
N GLY A 254 -10.63 39.55 2.25
CA GLY A 254 -11.43 39.54 3.47
C GLY A 254 -12.93 39.40 3.24
N SER A 255 -13.41 39.45 2.00
CA SER A 255 -14.81 39.13 1.68
C SER A 255 -15.10 37.67 1.95
N PHE A 256 -16.36 37.33 2.25
CA PHE A 256 -16.75 35.95 2.50
C PHE A 256 -18.03 35.57 1.78
N ARG A 257 -18.17 34.26 1.55
CA ARG A 257 -19.36 33.65 0.95
C ARG A 257 -19.71 32.37 1.69
N GLU A 258 -20.96 32.26 2.11
CA GLU A 258 -21.50 31.01 2.66
C GLU A 258 -21.55 29.94 1.56
N GLN A 259 -21.15 28.72 1.91
CA GLN A 259 -21.04 27.57 1.03
C GLN A 259 -22.07 26.52 1.43
N ASN A 260 -22.64 25.86 0.42
CA ASN A 260 -23.58 24.77 0.67
C ASN A 260 -22.83 23.55 1.20
N VAL A 261 -23.27 23.04 2.34
CA VAL A 261 -22.75 21.80 2.94
C VAL A 261 -23.72 20.68 2.65
N THR A 262 -23.26 19.64 1.96
CA THR A 262 -24.03 18.40 1.79
C THR A 262 -23.61 17.42 2.87
N LYS A 263 -24.55 17.00 3.72
CA LYS A 263 -24.32 16.00 4.76
C LYS A 263 -24.74 14.61 4.27
N ASP A 264 -23.83 13.65 4.38
CA ASP A 264 -24.09 12.24 4.11
C ASP A 264 -23.51 11.38 5.26
N GLY A 265 -24.38 10.90 6.14
CA GLY A 265 -24.00 10.27 7.39
C GLY A 265 -23.16 11.21 8.28
N GLN A 266 -21.92 10.80 8.57
CA GLN A 266 -20.92 11.57 9.32
C GLN A 266 -20.05 12.49 8.42
N SER A 267 -20.22 12.41 7.09
CA SER A 267 -19.44 13.17 6.13
C SER A 267 -20.11 14.50 5.79
N LEU A 268 -19.32 15.57 5.77
CA LEU A 268 -19.71 16.91 5.36
C LEU A 268 -18.93 17.29 4.11
N THR A 269 -19.63 17.39 2.99
CA THR A 269 -19.04 17.71 1.69
C THR A 269 -19.31 19.16 1.33
N VAL A 270 -18.25 19.90 1.05
CA VAL A 270 -18.32 21.30 0.59
C VAL A 270 -17.66 21.40 -0.78
N ARG A 271 -18.37 22.00 -1.74
CA ARG A 271 -17.86 22.23 -3.10
C ARG A 271 -17.55 23.70 -3.27
N VAL A 272 -16.32 24.02 -3.65
CA VAL A 272 -15.81 25.38 -3.70
C VAL A 272 -15.21 25.67 -5.07
N ARG A 273 -15.63 26.75 -5.72
CA ARG A 273 -15.12 27.16 -7.04
C ARG A 273 -13.98 28.18 -6.96
N GLU A 274 -13.89 28.88 -5.84
CA GLU A 274 -13.02 30.03 -5.62
C GLU A 274 -11.92 29.68 -4.60
N GLU A 275 -10.93 30.56 -4.50
CA GLU A 275 -9.82 30.43 -3.54
C GLU A 275 -10.14 31.15 -2.23
N GLY A 276 -9.43 30.73 -1.17
CA GLY A 276 -9.56 31.34 0.14
C GLY A 276 -9.40 30.33 1.27
N VAL A 277 -9.77 30.75 2.47
CA VAL A 277 -9.84 29.89 3.65
C VAL A 277 -11.27 29.41 3.80
N LEU A 278 -11.49 28.12 3.57
CA LEU A 278 -12.77 27.46 3.81
C LEU A 278 -12.85 27.08 5.29
N ASN A 279 -13.74 27.76 6.02
CA ASN A 279 -14.11 27.43 7.39
C ASN A 279 -15.37 26.57 7.36
N VAL A 280 -15.31 25.37 7.91
CA VAL A 280 -16.48 24.49 8.10
C VAL A 280 -16.75 24.39 9.58
N PHE A 281 -18.02 24.50 9.96
CA PHE A 281 -18.42 24.42 11.36
C PHE A 281 -19.66 23.56 11.53
N VAL A 282 -19.73 22.94 12.70
CA VAL A 282 -20.81 22.09 13.16
C VAL A 282 -21.34 22.69 14.46
N VAL A 283 -22.65 22.81 14.57
CA VAL A 283 -23.33 23.17 15.82
C VAL A 283 -23.85 21.90 16.47
N THR A 284 -23.43 21.63 17.70
CA THR A 284 -23.85 20.46 18.47
C THR A 284 -25.25 20.66 19.07
N PRO A 285 -25.92 19.60 19.58
CA PRO A 285 -27.16 19.74 20.34
C PRO A 285 -27.01 20.64 21.59
N SER A 286 -25.81 20.69 22.18
CA SER A 286 -25.44 21.56 23.31
C SER A 286 -25.16 23.01 22.91
N TYR A 287 -25.37 23.39 21.64
CA TYR A 287 -25.07 24.73 21.09
C TYR A 287 -23.58 25.09 21.04
N GLU A 288 -22.69 24.13 21.19
CA GLU A 288 -21.25 24.32 20.99
C GLU A 288 -20.94 24.37 19.49
N ILE A 289 -19.99 25.22 19.09
CA ILE A 289 -19.54 25.36 17.70
C ILE A 289 -18.17 24.72 17.56
N ILE A 290 -18.07 23.70 16.72
CA ILE A 290 -16.83 23.00 16.41
C ILE A 290 -16.45 23.34 14.98
N GLY A 291 -15.30 23.98 14.80
CA GLY A 291 -14.83 24.49 13.51
C GLY A 291 -13.53 23.86 13.04
N ALA A 292 -13.37 23.78 11.72
CA ALA A 292 -12.12 23.42 11.05
C ALA A 292 -11.92 24.33 9.83
N SER A 293 -10.67 24.63 9.51
CA SER A 293 -10.31 25.54 8.42
C SER A 293 -9.34 24.87 7.46
N VAL A 294 -9.53 25.08 6.16
CA VAL A 294 -8.60 24.63 5.12
C VAL A 294 -8.33 25.77 4.14
N ARG A 295 -7.06 25.99 3.81
CA ARG A 295 -6.65 26.97 2.81
C ARG A 295 -6.68 26.34 1.42
N LEU A 296 -7.45 26.92 0.52
CA LEU A 296 -7.59 26.51 -0.87
C LEU A 296 -6.83 27.51 -1.75
N GLU A 297 -5.75 27.05 -2.37
CA GLU A 297 -4.88 27.86 -3.23
C GLU A 297 -5.02 27.47 -4.71
N THR A 298 -4.88 28.45 -5.61
CA THR A 298 -4.86 28.26 -7.07
C THR A 298 -3.82 27.26 -7.53
N GLY A 299 -2.68 27.18 -6.82
CA GLY A 299 -1.52 26.40 -7.23
C GLY A 299 -1.89 24.96 -7.56
N LEU A 300 -2.77 24.34 -6.78
CA LEU A 300 -3.19 22.96 -7.04
C LEU A 300 -4.05 22.83 -8.31
N ARG A 301 -4.95 23.78 -8.56
CA ARG A 301 -5.83 23.76 -9.74
C ARG A 301 -5.07 24.08 -11.02
N SER A 302 -4.14 25.04 -10.98
CA SER A 302 -3.29 25.35 -12.13
C SER A 302 -2.36 24.18 -12.47
N LEU A 303 -1.76 23.54 -11.47
CA LEU A 303 -0.97 22.32 -11.65
C LEU A 303 -1.80 21.19 -12.24
N TYR A 304 -3.03 20.98 -11.76
CA TYR A 304 -3.94 19.98 -12.32
C TYR A 304 -4.27 20.25 -13.80
N LYS A 305 -4.61 21.49 -14.15
CA LYS A 305 -4.88 21.88 -15.55
C LYS A 305 -3.65 21.69 -16.44
N SER A 306 -2.47 22.06 -15.95
CA SER A 306 -1.20 21.85 -16.66
C SER A 306 -0.91 20.36 -16.85
N LEU A 307 -1.12 19.55 -15.82
CA LEU A 307 -0.94 18.10 -15.89
C LEU A 307 -1.92 17.46 -16.87
N LEU A 308 -3.20 17.86 -16.84
CA LEU A 308 -4.20 17.37 -17.78
C LEU A 308 -3.86 17.75 -19.22
N ALA A 309 -3.44 18.99 -19.47
CA ALA A 309 -2.97 19.41 -20.79
C ALA A 309 -1.77 18.58 -21.25
N ASN A 310 -0.76 18.38 -20.39
CA ASN A 310 0.41 17.55 -20.72
C ASN A 310 0.02 16.09 -21.01
N TYR A 311 -0.94 15.54 -20.26
CA TYR A 311 -1.47 14.20 -20.50
C TYR A 311 -2.12 14.09 -21.89
N THR A 312 -2.97 15.05 -22.26
CA THR A 312 -3.62 15.05 -23.59
C THR A 312 -2.61 15.14 -24.74
N VAL A 313 -1.53 15.92 -24.57
CA VAL A 313 -0.44 15.99 -25.57
C VAL A 313 0.30 14.65 -25.66
N LEU A 314 0.56 14.01 -24.52
CA LEU A 314 1.24 12.72 -24.46
C LEU A 314 0.39 11.61 -25.11
N GLU A 315 -0.91 11.60 -24.86
CA GLU A 315 -1.86 10.66 -25.47
C GLU A 315 -1.90 10.82 -27.00
N ALA A 316 -2.03 12.05 -27.51
CA ALA A 316 -1.97 12.32 -28.94
C ALA A 316 -0.63 11.90 -29.57
N GLY A 317 0.49 12.11 -28.85
CA GLY A 317 1.81 11.64 -29.26
C GLY A 317 1.94 10.11 -29.32
N ALA A 318 1.35 9.41 -28.36
CA ALA A 318 1.32 7.94 -28.35
C ALA A 318 0.50 7.39 -29.53
N ASP A 319 -0.62 8.03 -29.86
CA ASP A 319 -1.43 7.65 -31.02
C ASP A 319 -0.72 7.89 -32.36
N GLU A 320 0.05 8.98 -32.49
CA GLU A 320 0.91 9.23 -33.65
C GLU A 320 1.99 8.16 -33.78
N LEU A 321 2.69 7.83 -32.70
CA LEU A 321 3.70 6.76 -32.70
C LEU A 321 3.09 5.42 -33.10
N ARG A 322 1.88 5.12 -32.61
CA ARG A 322 1.16 3.89 -32.96
C ARG A 322 0.81 3.84 -34.45
N ARG A 323 0.36 4.95 -35.04
CA ARG A 323 0.10 5.05 -36.49
C ARG A 323 1.38 4.84 -37.32
N ARG A 324 2.50 5.44 -36.90
CA ARG A 324 3.81 5.23 -37.56
C ARG A 324 4.28 3.78 -37.49
N LEU A 325 4.13 3.14 -36.32
CA LEU A 325 4.48 1.73 -36.14
C LEU A 325 3.72 0.81 -37.10
N ASN A 326 2.41 1.05 -37.26
CA ASN A 326 1.59 0.26 -38.18
C ASN A 326 2.01 0.46 -39.64
N SER A 327 2.30 1.69 -40.06
CA SER A 327 2.79 1.98 -41.41
C SER A 327 4.13 1.29 -41.71
N LEU A 328 5.08 1.36 -40.76
CA LEU A 328 6.37 0.66 -40.89
C LEU A 328 6.21 -0.87 -40.88
N ALA A 329 5.22 -1.41 -40.17
CA ALA A 329 4.93 -2.84 -40.20
C ALA A 329 4.42 -3.28 -41.58
N GLU A 330 3.55 -2.48 -42.20
CA GLU A 330 3.05 -2.72 -43.56
C GLU A 330 4.16 -2.63 -44.61
N GLU A 331 5.02 -1.62 -44.51
CA GLU A 331 6.19 -1.48 -45.39
C GLU A 331 7.15 -2.68 -45.29
N ASN A 332 7.42 -3.15 -44.07
CA ASN A 332 8.25 -4.34 -43.86
C ASN A 332 7.65 -5.60 -44.47
N GLU A 333 6.34 -5.78 -44.42
CA GLU A 333 5.68 -6.94 -45.01
C GLU A 333 5.71 -6.89 -46.55
N ASN A 334 5.60 -5.68 -47.12
CA ASN A 334 5.78 -5.47 -48.55
C ASN A 334 7.23 -5.79 -48.99
N LEU A 335 8.23 -5.29 -48.26
CA LEU A 335 9.65 -5.60 -48.52
C LEU A 335 9.94 -7.12 -48.42
N ARG A 336 9.37 -7.80 -47.43
CA ARG A 336 9.49 -9.27 -47.31
C ARG A 336 8.92 -10.00 -48.52
N THR A 337 7.78 -9.53 -49.03
CA THR A 337 7.16 -10.09 -50.24
C THR A 337 8.06 -9.86 -51.45
N GLN A 338 8.59 -8.65 -51.62
CA GLN A 338 9.50 -8.30 -52.71
C GLN A 338 10.80 -9.12 -52.69
N VAL A 339 11.36 -9.37 -51.50
CA VAL A 339 12.53 -10.26 -51.33
C VAL A 339 12.18 -11.71 -51.70
N ARG A 340 10.99 -12.20 -51.33
CA ARG A 340 10.54 -13.55 -51.70
C ARG A 340 10.40 -13.70 -53.22
N ASP A 341 9.79 -12.72 -53.88
CA ASP A 341 9.62 -12.72 -55.34
C ASP A 341 10.97 -12.65 -56.06
N SER A 342 11.89 -11.82 -55.56
CA SER A 342 13.26 -11.73 -56.08
C SER A 342 14.01 -13.05 -55.94
N ASN A 343 13.89 -13.73 -54.79
CA ASN A 343 14.48 -15.05 -54.58
C ASN A 343 13.90 -16.11 -55.53
N TYR A 344 12.60 -16.05 -55.79
CA TYR A 344 11.96 -16.94 -56.77
C TYR A 344 12.53 -16.72 -58.18
N ALA A 345 12.70 -15.47 -58.60
CA ALA A 345 13.32 -15.13 -59.88
C ALA A 345 14.77 -15.61 -59.96
N ILE A 346 15.56 -15.46 -58.89
CA ILE A 346 16.94 -15.96 -58.81
C ILE A 346 16.97 -17.49 -59.01
N ASN A 347 16.09 -18.24 -58.35
CA ASN A 347 16.03 -19.69 -58.50
C ASN A 347 15.71 -20.12 -59.95
N ILE A 348 14.79 -19.40 -60.61
CA ILE A 348 14.49 -19.65 -62.04
C ILE A 348 15.73 -19.40 -62.89
N LEU A 349 16.40 -18.27 -62.70
CA LEU A 349 17.62 -17.95 -63.45
C LEU A 349 18.74 -18.96 -63.21
N GLN A 350 18.91 -19.43 -61.96
CA GLN A 350 19.87 -20.48 -61.63
C GLN A 350 19.57 -21.78 -62.38
N ASN A 351 18.31 -22.21 -62.44
CA ASN A 351 17.92 -23.39 -63.20
C ASN A 351 18.20 -23.23 -64.70
N GLN A 352 17.89 -22.06 -65.27
CA GLN A 352 18.20 -21.76 -66.67
C GLN A 352 19.71 -21.80 -66.96
N VAL A 353 20.53 -21.25 -66.06
CA VAL A 353 22.00 -21.31 -66.18
C VAL A 353 22.48 -22.76 -66.12
N TRP A 354 21.93 -23.59 -65.23
CA TRP A 354 22.26 -25.01 -65.17
C TRP A 354 21.92 -25.75 -66.47
N GLU A 355 20.74 -25.52 -67.05
CA GLU A 355 20.36 -26.10 -68.34
C GLU A 355 21.31 -25.66 -69.47
N LEU A 356 21.73 -24.39 -69.48
CA LEU A 356 22.70 -23.89 -70.46
C LEU A 356 24.08 -24.53 -70.28
N ILE A 357 24.54 -24.73 -69.05
CA ILE A 357 25.80 -25.43 -68.76
C ILE A 357 25.74 -26.87 -69.27
N GLU A 358 24.64 -27.59 -69.00
CA GLU A 358 24.46 -28.97 -69.47
C GLU A 358 24.45 -29.05 -71.01
N ASN A 359 23.71 -28.14 -71.66
CA ASN A 359 23.66 -28.06 -73.12
C ASN A 359 25.03 -27.76 -73.74
N ASN A 360 25.80 -26.81 -73.17
CA ASN A 360 27.17 -26.53 -73.63
C ASN A 360 28.08 -27.74 -73.46
N THR A 361 28.00 -28.43 -72.32
CA THR A 361 28.78 -29.65 -72.07
C THR A 361 28.48 -30.72 -73.12
N ARG A 362 27.21 -30.89 -73.48
CA ARG A 362 26.78 -31.83 -74.53
C ARG A 362 27.29 -31.43 -75.92
N LEU A 363 27.25 -30.13 -76.25
CA LEU A 363 27.80 -29.60 -77.50
C LEU A 363 29.32 -29.82 -77.59
N GLU A 364 30.06 -29.58 -76.51
CA GLU A 364 31.50 -29.86 -76.45
C GLU A 364 31.82 -31.34 -76.72
N GLN A 365 31.04 -32.26 -76.13
CA GLN A 365 31.16 -33.69 -76.40
C GLN A 365 30.89 -34.04 -77.87
N GLN A 366 29.85 -33.47 -78.46
CA GLN A 366 29.53 -33.66 -79.88
C GLN A 366 30.65 -33.14 -80.79
N VAL A 367 31.20 -31.95 -80.51
CA VAL A 367 32.35 -31.40 -81.26
C VAL A 367 33.57 -32.30 -81.15
N ALA A 368 33.87 -32.81 -79.95
CA ALA A 368 34.96 -33.76 -79.73
C ALA A 368 34.77 -35.06 -80.52
N GLU A 369 33.55 -35.58 -80.60
CA GLU A 369 33.23 -36.78 -81.38
C GLU A 369 33.34 -36.55 -82.89
N LEU A 370 32.83 -35.42 -83.39
CA LEU A 370 33.00 -35.01 -84.78
C LEU A 370 34.48 -34.89 -85.14
N ASN A 371 35.29 -34.26 -84.30
CA ASN A 371 36.74 -34.14 -84.52
C ASN A 371 37.41 -35.52 -84.62
N ARG A 372 37.04 -36.49 -83.76
CA ARG A 372 37.54 -37.87 -83.88
C ARG A 372 37.09 -38.55 -85.17
N SER A 373 35.88 -38.27 -85.64
CA SER A 373 35.38 -38.80 -86.92
C SER A 373 36.14 -38.22 -88.11
N ILE A 374 36.40 -36.90 -88.10
CA ILE A 374 37.20 -36.22 -89.13
C ILE A 374 38.60 -36.80 -89.18
N GLU A 375 39.25 -37.03 -88.02
CA GLU A 375 40.60 -37.62 -88.03
C GLU A 375 40.63 -39.07 -88.50
N ARG A 376 39.60 -39.87 -88.19
CA ARG A 376 39.46 -41.22 -88.77
C ARG A 376 39.36 -41.16 -90.29
N LEU A 377 38.52 -40.28 -90.83
CA LEU A 377 38.35 -40.10 -92.28
C LEU A 377 39.63 -39.57 -92.96
N ARG A 378 40.39 -38.69 -92.30
CA ARG A 378 41.70 -38.22 -92.80
C ARG A 378 42.70 -39.37 -92.90
N LEU A 379 42.82 -40.18 -91.85
CA LEU A 379 43.69 -41.36 -91.86
C LEU A 379 43.30 -42.37 -92.94
N GLU A 380 42.00 -42.58 -93.15
CA GLU A 380 41.46 -43.45 -94.21
C GLU A 380 41.81 -42.91 -95.60
N ASN A 381 41.60 -41.62 -95.84
CA ASN A 381 41.98 -40.97 -97.11
C ASN A 381 43.49 -41.02 -97.37
N ASP A 382 44.32 -40.80 -96.35
CA ASP A 382 45.78 -40.93 -96.48
C ASP A 382 46.20 -42.37 -96.78
N GLY A 383 45.49 -43.36 -96.20
CA GLY A 383 45.64 -44.78 -96.54
C GLY A 383 45.34 -45.05 -98.01
N LEU A 384 44.18 -44.58 -98.49
CA LEU A 384 43.77 -44.72 -99.90
C LEU A 384 44.74 -44.00 -100.86
N ARG A 385 45.25 -42.82 -100.51
CA ARG A 385 46.26 -42.12 -101.32
C ARG A 385 47.58 -42.87 -101.39
N ARG A 386 47.98 -43.58 -100.32
CA ARG A 386 49.16 -44.45 -100.38
C ARG A 386 48.91 -45.64 -101.31
N GLU A 387 47.72 -46.24 -101.26
CA GLU A 387 47.35 -47.32 -102.19
C GLU A 387 47.37 -46.83 -103.64
N GLU A 388 46.81 -45.66 -103.91
CA GLU A 388 46.85 -45.01 -105.24
C GLU A 388 48.28 -44.75 -105.71
N ASN A 389 49.15 -44.21 -104.83
CA ASN A 389 50.56 -43.97 -105.15
C ASN A 389 51.32 -45.28 -105.41
N VAL A 390 51.06 -46.35 -104.64
CA VAL A 390 51.66 -47.67 -104.89
C VAL A 390 51.20 -48.22 -106.23
N LEU A 391 49.92 -48.08 -106.56
CA LEU A 391 49.37 -48.43 -107.87
C LEU A 391 50.02 -47.63 -109.01
N LEU A 392 50.20 -46.32 -108.85
CA LEU A 392 50.91 -45.48 -109.81
C LEU A 392 52.38 -45.88 -109.98
N ILE A 393 53.07 -46.22 -108.89
CA ILE A 393 54.46 -46.73 -108.94
C ILE A 393 54.48 -48.07 -109.69
N LEU A 394 53.60 -49.01 -109.36
CA LEU A 394 53.50 -50.30 -110.05
C LEU A 394 53.18 -50.13 -111.54
N LEU A 395 52.31 -49.20 -111.90
CA LEU A 395 51.98 -48.87 -113.28
C LEU A 395 53.19 -48.25 -114.01
N SER A 396 53.93 -47.35 -113.36
CA SER A 396 55.13 -46.74 -113.94
C SER A 396 56.26 -47.75 -114.14
N VAL A 397 56.43 -48.72 -113.22
CA VAL A 397 57.36 -49.85 -113.38
C VAL A 397 56.90 -50.76 -114.53
N ALA A 398 55.60 -51.06 -114.61
CA ALA A 398 55.03 -51.87 -115.69
C ALA A 398 55.16 -51.24 -117.08
N VAL A 399 55.22 -49.90 -117.17
CA VAL A 399 55.44 -49.16 -118.43
C VAL A 399 56.95 -48.96 -118.72
N ALA A 400 57.76 -48.68 -117.70
CA ALA A 400 59.19 -48.42 -117.87
C ALA A 400 60.00 -49.69 -118.21
N VAL A 401 59.64 -50.86 -117.67
CA VAL A 401 60.37 -52.12 -117.91
C VAL A 401 60.27 -52.57 -119.38
N PRO A 402 59.09 -52.57 -120.03
CA PRO A 402 58.99 -52.85 -121.46
C PRO A 402 59.73 -51.82 -122.32
N LEU A 403 59.66 -50.52 -121.98
CA LEU A 403 60.36 -49.46 -122.72
C LEU A 403 61.88 -49.60 -122.64
N LEU A 404 62.44 -49.92 -121.47
CA LEU A 404 63.87 -50.18 -121.31
C LEU A 404 64.32 -51.45 -122.06
N VAL A 405 63.51 -52.51 -122.04
CA VAL A 405 63.79 -53.73 -122.83
C VAL A 405 63.72 -53.44 -124.33
N PHE A 406 62.80 -52.58 -124.77
CA PHE A 406 62.65 -52.18 -126.16
C PHE A 406 63.83 -51.31 -126.64
N VAL A 407 64.26 -50.33 -125.85
CA VAL A 407 65.43 -49.49 -126.16
C VAL A 407 66.72 -50.31 -126.17
N ARG A 408 66.88 -51.28 -125.26
CA ARG A 408 68.05 -52.16 -125.25
C ARG A 408 68.09 -53.10 -126.46
N LYS A 409 66.92 -53.58 -126.94
CA LYS A 409 66.84 -54.39 -128.17
C LYS A 409 67.15 -53.58 -129.45
N LEU A 410 66.88 -52.28 -129.47
CA LEU A 410 67.17 -51.46 -130.64
C LEU A 410 68.66 -51.11 -130.80
N ARG A 411 69.49 -51.20 -129.74
CA ARG A 411 70.93 -50.90 -129.83
C ARG A 411 71.81 -52.06 -130.34
N VAL A 412 71.26 -53.26 -130.51
CA VAL A 412 71.99 -54.42 -131.07
C VAL A 412 71.76 -54.58 -132.58
N ARG A 413 71.19 -53.56 -133.23
CA ARG A 413 71.12 -53.47 -134.69
C ARG A 413 71.53 -52.08 -135.18
N LYS A 414 72.81 -51.76 -134.98
CA LYS A 414 73.69 -51.18 -136.00
C LYS A 414 75.12 -51.12 -135.51
#